data_AF-A0A1V6BKY2-F1
#
_entry.id   AF-A0A1V6BKY2-F1
#
_cell.length_a   1.000
_cell.length_b   1.000
_cell.length_c   1.000
_cell.angle_alpha   90.00
_cell.angle_beta   90.00
_cell.angle_gamma   90.00
#
_symmetry.space_group_name_H-M   'P 1'
#
loop_
_entity.id
_entity.type
_entity.pdbx_description
1 polymer ?
#
loop_
_entity_poly.entity_id
_entity_poly.type
_entity_poly.pdbx_seq_one_letter_code
_entity_poly.pdbx_strand_id
1 'polypeptide(L)'
;MTERYQLKHPEGKKLSSIDLSKYKLIKEAIIHSLSNSAPISHKEMFLRVKSYLQKNKKEFTGSVEWYMEGVKLDLETEGMIIRMKEKQRMMFKLS
;
A
#
# COMPACT_ATOMS: atom_id res chain seq x y z
N MET A 1 5.52 7.12 23.22
CA MET A 1 4.15 6.69 22.86
C MET A 1 4.15 6.48 21.36
N THR A 2 3.78 5.30 20.87
CA THR A 2 3.73 5.06 19.42
C THR A 2 2.37 5.49 18.90
N GLU A 3 2.33 6.52 18.07
CA GLU A 3 1.10 6.98 17.42
C GLU A 3 0.55 5.86 16.52
N ARG A 4 -0.75 5.59 16.60
CA ARG A 4 -1.42 4.56 15.80
C ARG A 4 -2.35 5.20 14.79
N TYR A 5 -2.44 4.58 13.62
CA TYR A 5 -3.34 4.95 12.53
C TYR A 5 -4.38 3.86 12.33
N GLN A 6 -5.65 4.25 12.28
CA GLN A 6 -6.77 3.35 12.04
C GLN A 6 -7.02 3.25 10.53
N LEU A 7 -6.65 2.11 9.95
CA LEU A 7 -6.88 1.83 8.53
C LEU A 7 -8.38 1.73 8.21
N LYS A 8 -8.75 2.20 7.02
CA LYS A 8 -10.11 2.11 6.47
C LYS A 8 -10.17 1.10 5.33
N HIS A 9 -11.33 0.47 5.17
CA HIS A 9 -11.61 -0.46 4.08
C HIS A 9 -12.71 0.11 3.19
N PRO A 10 -12.62 0.00 1.86
CA PRO A 10 -13.61 0.58 0.94
C PRO A 10 -15.01 -0.03 1.14
N GLU A 11 -15.08 -1.33 1.42
CA GLU A 11 -16.33 -2.03 1.80
C GLU A 11 -16.80 -1.79 3.25
N GLY A 12 -16.21 -0.87 4.01
CA GLY A 12 -16.62 -0.56 5.40
C GLY A 12 -16.20 -1.60 6.46
N LYS A 13 -15.35 -2.57 6.10
CA LYS A 13 -14.79 -3.55 7.04
C LYS A 13 -13.81 -2.88 8.03
N LYS A 14 -13.79 -3.34 9.28
CA LYS A 14 -12.81 -2.89 10.27
C LYS A 14 -11.46 -3.52 10.00
N LEU A 15 -10.46 -2.70 9.70
CA LEU A 15 -9.06 -3.10 9.67
C LEU A 15 -8.40 -2.82 11.03
N SER A 16 -7.26 -3.44 11.28
CA SER A 16 -6.49 -3.21 12.50
C SER A 16 -5.81 -1.83 12.47
N SER A 17 -5.68 -1.21 13.64
CA SER A 17 -4.83 -0.03 13.80
C SER A 17 -3.36 -0.43 13.75
N ILE A 18 -2.54 0.31 13.00
CA ILE A 18 -1.09 0.07 12.87
C ILE A 18 -0.27 1.26 13.34
N ASP A 19 1.02 1.08 13.60
CA ASP A 19 1.91 2.19 13.92
C ASP A 19 1.94 3.22 12.78
N LEU A 20 1.78 4.51 13.11
CA LEU A 20 1.73 5.60 12.14
C LEU A 20 3.02 5.65 11.30
N SER A 21 4.18 5.36 11.89
CA SER A 21 5.45 5.30 11.18
C SER A 21 5.47 4.19 10.12
N LYS A 22 4.88 3.02 10.41
CA LYS A 22 4.77 1.92 9.44
C LYS A 22 3.76 2.25 8.35
N TYR A 23 2.63 2.85 8.71
CA TYR A 23 1.65 3.36 7.76
C TYR A 23 2.30 4.32 6.75
N LYS A 24 2.97 5.37 7.25
CA LYS A 24 3.64 6.37 6.42
C LYS A 24 4.68 5.75 5.50
N LEU A 25 5.50 4.84 6.03
CA LEU A 25 6.53 4.15 5.26
C LEU A 25 5.95 3.32 4.11
N ILE A 26 4.91 2.53 4.38
CA ILE A 26 4.28 1.69 3.36
C ILE A 26 3.49 2.55 2.36
N LYS A 27 2.79 3.60 2.83
CA LYS A 27 2.10 4.58 1.97
C LYS A 27 3.07 5.22 0.98
N GLU A 28 4.21 5.71 1.47
CA GLU A 28 5.26 6.28 0.63
C GLU A 28 5.79 5.26 -0.39
N ALA A 29 6.05 4.03 0.05
CA ALA A 29 6.54 2.97 -0.84
C ALA A 29 5.52 2.62 -1.95
N ILE A 30 4.23 2.57 -1.63
CA ILE A 30 3.16 2.32 -2.61
C ILE A 30 3.05 3.49 -3.58
N ILE A 31 2.99 4.73 -3.09
CA ILE A 31 2.92 5.92 -3.94
C ILE A 31 4.13 5.96 -4.87
N HIS A 32 5.35 5.77 -4.35
CA HIS A 32 6.56 5.72 -5.16
C HIS A 32 6.53 4.60 -6.22
N SER A 33 5.96 3.44 -5.87
CA SER A 33 5.81 2.31 -6.79
C SER A 33 4.86 2.62 -7.95
N LEU A 34 3.90 3.53 -7.75
CA LEU A 34 2.89 3.92 -8.74
C LEU A 34 3.21 5.24 -9.47
N SER A 35 3.97 6.17 -8.86
CA SER A 35 4.24 7.52 -9.40
C SER A 35 5.02 7.54 -10.72
N ASN A 36 5.67 6.44 -11.11
CA ASN A 36 6.52 6.40 -12.31
C ASN A 36 6.22 5.21 -13.22
N SER A 37 5.00 4.66 -13.19
CA SER A 37 4.69 3.47 -13.97
C SER A 37 3.26 3.39 -14.46
N ALA A 38 3.11 2.64 -15.55
CA ALA A 38 1.82 2.14 -15.99
C ALA A 38 1.10 1.41 -14.85
N PRO A 39 -0.23 1.23 -14.93
CA PRO A 39 -0.99 0.48 -13.93
C PRO A 39 -0.32 -0.88 -13.66
N ILE A 40 -0.03 -1.15 -12.38
CA ILE A 40 0.69 -2.36 -11.97
C ILE A 40 -0.25 -3.35 -11.28
N SER A 41 0.07 -4.63 -11.39
CA SER A 41 -0.65 -5.68 -10.66
C SER A 41 -0.31 -5.68 -9.17
N HIS A 42 -1.15 -6.32 -8.35
CA HIS A 42 -0.88 -6.53 -6.92
C HIS A 42 0.50 -7.14 -6.65
N LYS A 43 0.87 -8.16 -7.43
CA LYS A 43 2.16 -8.84 -7.31
C LYS A 43 3.34 -7.91 -7.60
N GLU A 44 3.21 -7.06 -8.61
CA GLU A 44 4.25 -6.07 -8.92
C GLU A 44 4.35 -4.99 -7.86
N MET A 45 3.22 -4.50 -7.35
CA MET A 45 3.20 -3.54 -6.25
C MET A 45 3.96 -4.09 -5.03
N PHE A 46 3.71 -5.34 -4.65
CA PHE A 46 4.41 -6.00 -3.55
C PHE A 46 5.93 -6.07 -3.77
N LEU A 47 6.35 -6.49 -4.97
CA LEU A 47 7.78 -6.57 -5.30
C LEU A 47 8.44 -5.19 -5.23
N ARG A 48 7.80 -4.15 -5.75
CA ARG A 48 8.33 -2.78 -5.75
C ARG A 48 8.40 -2.18 -4.35
N VAL A 49 7.38 -2.38 -3.53
CA VAL A 49 7.38 -1.98 -2.11
C VAL A 49 8.51 -2.67 -1.37
N LYS A 50 8.69 -3.99 -1.55
CA LYS A 50 9.79 -4.72 -0.92
C LYS A 50 11.15 -4.19 -1.37
N SER A 51 11.33 -3.93 -2.67
CA SER A 51 12.55 -3.32 -3.20
C SER A 51 12.78 -1.90 -2.67
N TYR A 52 11.73 -1.10 -2.49
CA TYR A 52 11.83 0.23 -1.91
C TYR A 52 12.34 0.19 -0.47
N LEU A 53 11.78 -0.70 0.36
CA LEU A 53 12.23 -0.89 1.74
C LEU A 53 13.69 -1.32 1.82
N GLN A 54 14.09 -2.27 0.96
CA GLN A 54 15.48 -2.75 0.87
C GLN A 54 16.45 -1.64 0.43
N LYS A 55 16.11 -0.88 -0.62
CA LYS A 55 16.95 0.22 -1.13
C LYS A 55 17.15 1.33 -0.11
N ASN A 56 16.10 1.66 0.64
CA ASN A 56 16.15 2.69 1.67
C ASN A 56 16.72 2.18 3.02
N LYS A 57 17.20 0.93 3.08
CA LYS A 57 17.71 0.26 4.29
C LYS A 57 16.76 0.42 5.49
N LYS A 58 15.45 0.42 5.22
CA LYS A 58 14.43 0.55 6.25
C LYS A 58 14.16 -0.84 6.79
N GLU A 59 14.62 -1.09 8.00
CA GLU A 59 14.27 -2.31 8.73
C GLU A 59 12.76 -2.32 8.97
N PHE A 60 12.08 -3.30 8.36
CA PHE A 60 10.65 -3.46 8.51
C PHE A 60 10.35 -4.72 9.31
N THR A 61 9.84 -4.53 10.53
CA THR A 61 9.42 -5.63 11.39
C THR A 61 7.95 -5.97 11.13
N GLY A 62 7.69 -7.12 10.51
CA GLY A 62 6.35 -7.65 10.27
C GLY A 62 6.14 -8.11 8.83
N SER A 63 4.93 -8.61 8.53
CA SER A 63 4.58 -9.07 7.18
C SER A 63 4.27 -7.90 6.26
N VAL A 64 5.22 -7.53 5.40
CA VAL A 64 5.06 -6.44 4.41
C VAL A 64 3.78 -6.60 3.58
N GLU A 65 3.43 -7.83 3.22
CA GLU A 65 2.22 -8.13 2.44
C GLU A 65 0.95 -7.69 3.18
N TRP A 66 0.81 -8.03 4.47
CA TRP A 66 -0.35 -7.66 5.27
C TRP A 66 -0.48 -6.14 5.45
N TYR A 67 0.63 -5.46 5.72
CA TYR A 67 0.63 -4.00 5.84
C TYR A 67 0.34 -3.33 4.50
N MET A 68 0.91 -3.83 3.41
CA MET A 68 0.64 -3.33 2.06
C MET A 68 -0.84 -3.47 1.73
N GLU A 69 -1.45 -4.62 2.01
CA GLU A 69 -2.87 -4.87 1.74
C GLU A 69 -3.76 -3.88 2.50
N GLY A 70 -3.53 -3.70 3.80
CA GLY A 70 -4.29 -2.77 4.62
C GLY A 70 -4.13 -1.30 4.19
N VAL A 71 -2.90 -0.88 3.88
CA VAL A 71 -2.63 0.49 3.41
C VAL A 71 -3.18 0.71 2.00
N LYS A 72 -3.12 -0.28 1.11
CA LYS A 72 -3.71 -0.20 -0.23
C LYS A 72 -5.21 0.05 -0.15
N LEU A 73 -5.92 -0.72 0.68
CA LEU A 73 -7.36 -0.56 0.89
C LEU A 73 -7.71 0.83 1.47
N ASP A 74 -6.89 1.33 2.39
CA ASP A 74 -7.02 2.68 2.94
C ASP A 74 -6.88 3.74 1.84
N LEU A 75 -5.86 3.61 0.98
CA LEU A 75 -5.62 4.53 -0.15
C LEU A 75 -6.69 4.43 -1.24
N GLU A 76 -7.27 3.25 -1.46
CA GLU A 76 -8.45 3.07 -2.33
C GLU A 76 -9.66 3.80 -1.74
N THR A 77 -9.82 3.79 -0.41
CA THR A 77 -10.90 4.50 0.29
C THR A 77 -10.70 6.02 0.26
N GLU A 78 -9.45 6.50 0.38
CA GLU A 78 -9.10 7.92 0.25
C GLU A 78 -9.17 8.42 -1.21
N GLY A 79 -9.36 7.52 -2.18
CA GLY A 79 -9.37 7.86 -3.60
C GLY A 79 -8.00 8.25 -4.16
N MET A 80 -6.90 7.86 -3.48
CA MET A 80 -5.52 8.07 -3.97
C MET A 80 -5.10 7.03 -4.99
N ILE A 81 -5.65 5.81 -4.92
CA ILE A 81 -5.37 4.71 -5.84
C ILE A 81 -6.67 4.29 -6.51
N ILE A 82 -6.63 4.16 -7.82
CA ILE A 82 -7.74 3.63 -8.63
C ILE A 82 -7.46 2.17 -8.96
N ARG A 83 -8.42 1.32 -8.62
CA ARG A 83 -8.48 -0.07 -9.05
C ARG A 83 -9.10 -0.15 -10.45
N MET A 84 -8.38 -0.77 -11.38
CA MET A 84 -8.87 -0.99 -12.74
C MET A 84 -8.70 -2.45 -13.15
N LYS A 85 -9.57 -2.93 -14.03
CA LYS A 85 -9.54 -4.29 -14.55
C LYS A 85 -9.06 -4.26 -15.99
N GLU A 86 -7.88 -4.78 -16.26
CA GLU A 86 -7.28 -4.83 -17.59
C GLU A 86 -7.00 -6.27 -18.00
N LYS A 87 -7.55 -6.72 -19.14
CA LYS A 87 -7.35 -8.08 -19.70
C LYS A 87 -7.46 -9.19 -18.64
N GLN A 88 -8.51 -9.12 -17.81
CA GLN A 88 -8.80 -10.03 -16.69
C GLN A 88 -7.87 -9.95 -15.47
N ARG A 89 -6.90 -9.04 -15.47
CA ARG A 89 -6.02 -8.77 -14.32
C ARG A 89 -6.46 -7.52 -13.57
N MET A 90 -6.29 -7.56 -12.26
CA MET A 90 -6.49 -6.39 -11.41
C MET A 90 -5.22 -5.55 -11.43
N MET A 91 -5.35 -4.30 -11.85
CA MET A 91 -4.28 -3.31 -11.93
C MET A 91 -4.62 -2.12 -11.03
N PHE A 92 -3.59 -1.42 -10.59
CA PHE A 92 -3.69 -0.26 -9.72
C PHE A 92 -2.85 0.88 -10.28
N LYS A 93 -3.39 2.10 -10.24
CA LYS A 93 -2.69 3.34 -10.60
C LYS A 93 -3.02 4.44 -9.61
N LEU A 94 -2.22 5.51 -9.57
CA LEU A 94 -2.62 6.72 -8.86
C LEU A 94 -3.84 7.36 -9.53
N SER A 95 -4.69 7.94 -8.70
CA SER A 95 -5.88 8.71 -9.09
C SER A 95 -5.51 9.99 -9.83
#